data_AF-A0A7C3X2K3-F1
#
_entry.id   AF-A0A7C3X2K3-F1
#
_cell.length_a   1.000
_cell.length_b   1.000
_cell.length_c   1.000
_cell.angle_alpha   90.00
_cell.angle_beta   90.00
_cell.angle_gamma   90.00
#
_symmetry.space_group_name_H-M   'P 1'
#
loop_
_entity.id
_entity.type
_entity.pdbx_description
1 polymer ?
#
loop_
_entity_poly.entity_id
_entity_poly.type
_entity_poly.pdbx_seq_one_letter_code
_entity_poly.pdbx_strand_id
1 'polypeptide(L)'
;MRFDVIASGISGSEKYCVYGRRVIMTRREILKNMAMSSGIFIYWKIQNRVAEDKQIQNNQVDISIVHCNDNNWVRKNVIIDSGECGILFREERERFTATGNKIEENIIKNIKLKNGTGISIQGLTQGNEICKNEILEDGEKNEKVGIRIAKMAQNNFIKNNKIKGFAEDIMID
;
A
#
# COMPACT_ATOMS: atom_id res chain seq x y z
N MET A 1 24.58 -20.05 -3.92
CA MET A 1 24.16 -19.95 -5.33
C MET A 1 23.46 -18.61 -5.48
N ARG A 2 24.06 -17.68 -6.23
CA ARG A 2 23.56 -16.32 -6.48
C ARG A 2 22.29 -16.41 -7.33
N PHE A 3 21.26 -15.66 -6.96
CA PHE A 3 20.18 -15.33 -7.87
C PHE A 3 20.08 -13.82 -7.93
N ASP A 4 20.45 -13.30 -9.10
CA ASP A 4 20.34 -11.90 -9.46
C ASP A 4 18.87 -11.50 -9.55
N VAL A 5 18.60 -10.24 -9.19
CA VAL A 5 17.36 -9.56 -9.58
C VAL A 5 17.32 -9.61 -11.11
N ILE A 6 16.46 -10.43 -11.68
CA ILE A 6 16.23 -10.44 -13.13
C ILE A 6 15.37 -9.21 -13.45
N ALA A 7 16.05 -8.07 -13.55
CA ALA A 7 15.57 -6.92 -14.31
C ALA A 7 15.88 -7.20 -15.78
N SER A 8 15.07 -8.03 -16.44
CA SER A 8 15.19 -8.23 -17.88
C SER A 8 13.87 -7.97 -18.58
N GLY A 9 13.85 -6.90 -19.37
CA GLY A 9 13.17 -6.93 -20.66
C GLY A 9 11.81 -6.25 -20.80
N ILE A 10 11.44 -5.27 -19.96
CA ILE A 10 10.32 -4.37 -20.28
C ILE A 10 10.81 -2.93 -20.17
N SER A 11 10.64 -2.18 -21.26
CA SER A 11 11.19 -0.84 -21.45
C SER A 11 10.83 0.13 -20.32
N GLY A 12 11.84 0.78 -19.75
CA GLY A 12 11.75 2.16 -19.25
C GLY A 12 11.00 2.46 -17.94
N SER A 13 10.10 1.62 -17.43
CA SER A 13 9.22 2.06 -16.32
C SER A 13 8.81 1.02 -15.26
N GLU A 14 9.28 -0.23 -15.32
CA GLU A 14 8.85 -1.31 -14.43
C GLU A 14 9.99 -1.83 -13.55
N LYS A 15 10.25 -1.20 -12.40
CA LYS A 15 11.41 -1.59 -11.56
C LYS A 15 11.13 -2.63 -10.47
N TYR A 16 9.88 -2.90 -10.08
CA TYR A 16 9.59 -3.89 -9.00
C TYR A 16 8.26 -4.63 -9.21
N CYS A 17 8.20 -5.54 -10.18
CA CYS A 17 7.11 -6.51 -10.29
C CYS A 17 7.49 -7.83 -9.59
N VAL A 18 6.61 -8.36 -8.72
CA VAL A 18 6.87 -9.62 -7.98
C VAL A 18 6.51 -10.84 -8.85
N TYR A 19 7.40 -11.24 -9.75
CA TYR A 19 7.24 -12.46 -10.57
C TYR A 19 7.87 -13.69 -9.88
N GLY A 20 7.19 -14.86 -9.93
CA GLY A 20 7.72 -16.16 -9.48
C GLY A 20 7.18 -16.69 -8.13
N ARG A 21 7.18 -18.02 -7.93
CA ARG A 21 6.61 -18.69 -6.74
C ARG A 21 7.32 -18.23 -5.45
N ARG A 22 6.54 -17.65 -4.52
CA ARG A 22 6.91 -17.27 -3.14
C ARG A 22 8.27 -16.53 -3.04
N VAL A 23 8.39 -15.42 -3.75
CA VAL A 23 9.51 -14.49 -3.57
C VAL A 23 9.23 -13.61 -2.34
N ILE A 24 10.07 -13.75 -1.31
CA ILE A 24 10.14 -12.80 -0.21
C ILE A 24 11.16 -11.74 -0.62
N MET A 25 10.74 -10.50 -0.79
CA MET A 25 11.65 -9.39 -1.09
C MET A 25 12.43 -8.97 0.18
N THR A 26 13.25 -9.84 0.76
CA THR A 26 13.92 -9.66 2.06
C THR A 26 15.14 -8.72 2.06
N ARG A 27 15.47 -8.07 0.95
CA ARG A 27 16.56 -7.10 0.96
C ARG A 27 16.02 -5.73 1.40
N ARG A 28 16.55 -5.16 2.48
CA ARG A 28 16.26 -3.79 2.95
C ARG A 28 16.68 -2.82 1.85
N GLU A 29 15.74 -2.53 0.96
CA GLU A 29 15.91 -1.65 -0.18
C GLU A 29 15.13 -0.38 0.08
N ILE A 30 15.73 0.73 -0.32
CA ILE A 30 15.16 2.05 -0.17
C ILE A 30 14.56 2.45 -1.52
N LEU A 31 13.24 2.61 -1.57
CA LEU A 31 12.50 3.04 -2.76
C LEU A 31 12.13 4.52 -2.60
N LYS A 32 12.77 5.41 -3.36
CA LYS A 32 12.49 6.86 -3.31
C LYS A 32 12.30 7.45 -4.71
N ASN A 33 11.46 8.49 -4.80
CA ASN A 33 11.35 9.37 -5.97
C ASN A 33 11.08 8.58 -7.28
N MET A 34 10.20 7.59 -7.24
CA MET A 34 9.85 6.83 -8.43
C MET A 34 9.09 7.73 -9.41
N ALA A 35 9.40 7.62 -10.70
CA ALA A 35 8.86 8.50 -11.76
C ALA A 35 7.35 8.27 -12.02
N MET A 36 6.81 7.14 -11.58
CA MET A 36 5.37 6.90 -11.59
C MET A 36 4.72 7.42 -10.31
N SER A 37 3.43 7.71 -10.37
CA SER A 37 2.61 8.11 -9.21
C SER A 37 2.56 7.05 -8.09
N SER A 38 3.32 5.93 -8.17
CA SER A 38 3.46 4.98 -7.07
C SER A 38 4.87 4.38 -6.91
N GLY A 39 5.26 4.07 -5.65
CA GLY A 39 6.57 3.50 -5.29
C GLY A 39 6.69 1.98 -5.49
N ILE A 40 5.76 1.21 -4.93
CA ILE A 40 5.56 -0.22 -5.20
C ILE A 40 4.23 -0.41 -5.93
N PHE A 41 4.28 -1.16 -7.03
CA PHE A 41 3.11 -1.53 -7.79
C PHE A 41 2.94 -3.05 -7.74
N ILE A 42 1.93 -3.52 -7.00
CA ILE A 42 1.48 -4.91 -7.15
C ILE A 42 0.51 -4.87 -8.34
N TYR A 43 0.79 -5.63 -9.40
CA TYR A 43 0.09 -5.54 -10.68
C TYR A 43 -0.06 -6.91 -11.35
N TRP A 44 -1.10 -7.06 -12.19
CA TRP A 44 -1.43 -8.28 -12.97
C TRP A 44 -1.46 -9.59 -12.17
N LYS A 45 -2.50 -9.83 -11.37
CA LYS A 45 -2.80 -11.15 -10.77
C LYS A 45 -1.67 -11.73 -9.91
N ILE A 46 -0.90 -10.87 -9.25
CA ILE A 46 0.09 -11.33 -8.29
C ILE A 46 -0.65 -11.81 -7.04
N GLN A 47 -0.52 -13.10 -6.76
CA GLN A 47 -1.14 -13.74 -5.62
C GLN A 47 -0.12 -14.40 -4.70
N ASN A 48 -0.40 -14.43 -3.40
CA ASN A 48 0.42 -15.10 -2.39
C ASN A 48 1.88 -14.59 -2.36
N ARG A 49 2.06 -13.27 -2.34
CA ARG A 49 3.38 -12.62 -2.20
C ARG A 49 3.51 -11.83 -0.91
N VAL A 50 4.76 -11.53 -0.54
CA VAL A 50 5.09 -10.78 0.67
C VAL A 50 5.98 -9.60 0.31
N ALA A 51 5.49 -8.39 0.59
CA ALA A 51 6.27 -7.16 0.62
C ALA A 51 6.61 -6.86 2.08
N GLU A 52 7.83 -7.17 2.49
CA GLU A 52 8.28 -7.07 3.89
C GLU A 52 9.60 -6.30 4.02
N ASP A 53 9.75 -5.57 5.14
CA ASP A 53 10.97 -4.88 5.57
C ASP A 53 11.53 -3.86 4.57
N LYS A 54 10.65 -3.15 3.85
CA LYS A 54 11.04 -2.06 2.93
C LYS A 54 11.02 -0.69 3.58
N GLN A 55 11.90 0.19 3.08
CA GLN A 55 11.83 1.64 3.34
C GLN A 55 11.36 2.33 2.06
N ILE A 56 10.19 2.96 2.10
CA ILE A 56 9.54 3.57 0.94
C ILE A 56 9.25 5.03 1.30
N GLN A 57 9.62 5.97 0.45
CA GLN A 57 9.39 7.37 0.75
C GLN A 57 9.30 8.28 -0.46
N ASN A 58 8.64 9.42 -0.29
CA ASN A 58 8.56 10.49 -1.29
C ASN A 58 7.97 10.06 -2.65
N ASN A 59 7.02 9.13 -2.66
CA ASN A 59 6.22 8.84 -3.86
C ASN A 59 4.81 9.45 -3.70
N GLN A 60 4.08 9.67 -4.80
CA GLN A 60 2.67 10.12 -4.69
C GLN A 60 1.81 9.09 -3.95
N VAL A 61 1.96 7.81 -4.31
CA VAL A 61 1.37 6.67 -3.58
C VAL A 61 2.46 5.65 -3.26
N ASP A 62 2.77 5.35 -2.01
CA ASP A 62 3.95 4.49 -1.75
C ASP A 62 3.72 3.02 -2.11
N ILE A 63 2.55 2.46 -1.80
CA ILE A 63 2.16 1.10 -2.22
C ILE A 63 0.78 1.15 -2.87
N SER A 64 0.66 0.64 -4.09
CA SER A 64 -0.61 0.52 -4.80
C SER A 64 -0.95 -0.95 -5.06
N ILE A 65 -2.19 -1.34 -4.76
CA ILE A 65 -2.75 -2.68 -4.95
C ILE A 65 -3.93 -2.57 -5.92
N VAL A 66 -3.87 -3.28 -7.06
CA VAL A 66 -4.87 -3.19 -8.15
C VAL A 66 -4.92 -4.47 -9.02
N HIS A 67 -6.01 -4.76 -9.73
CA HIS A 67 -6.20 -5.88 -10.66
C HIS A 67 -5.94 -7.31 -10.11
N CYS A 68 -6.88 -7.84 -9.31
CA CYS A 68 -6.89 -9.23 -8.81
C CYS A 68 -5.61 -9.64 -8.06
N ASN A 69 -5.00 -8.72 -7.32
CA ASN A 69 -3.88 -9.11 -6.48
C ASN A 69 -4.40 -9.63 -5.16
N ASP A 70 -4.50 -10.95 -5.06
CA ASP A 70 -5.17 -11.58 -3.93
C ASP A 70 -4.18 -12.23 -2.98
N ASN A 71 -4.53 -12.25 -1.69
CA ASN A 71 -3.77 -12.98 -0.67
C ASN A 71 -2.30 -12.54 -0.54
N ASN A 72 -2.01 -11.25 -0.75
CA ASN A 72 -0.68 -10.70 -0.53
C ASN A 72 -0.53 -10.16 0.89
N TRP A 73 0.70 -10.17 1.38
CA TRP A 73 1.06 -9.65 2.69
C TRP A 73 1.97 -8.44 2.53
N VAL A 74 1.51 -7.28 2.94
CA VAL A 74 2.31 -6.06 3.04
C VAL A 74 2.58 -5.83 4.51
N ARG A 75 3.82 -6.07 4.95
CA ARG A 75 4.14 -6.05 6.38
C ARG A 75 5.46 -5.43 6.76
N LYS A 76 5.53 -4.83 7.95
CA LYS A 76 6.79 -4.27 8.49
C LYS A 76 7.51 -3.30 7.57
N ASN A 77 6.79 -2.65 6.65
CA ASN A 77 7.35 -1.62 5.82
C ASN A 77 7.32 -0.29 6.58
N VAL A 78 8.32 0.55 6.30
CA VAL A 78 8.39 1.92 6.78
C VAL A 78 8.14 2.84 5.59
N ILE A 79 6.99 3.50 5.60
CA ILE A 79 6.46 4.35 4.55
C ILE A 79 6.45 5.79 5.06
N ILE A 80 7.18 6.70 4.41
CA ILE A 80 7.41 8.06 4.93
C ILE A 80 7.21 9.12 3.83
N ASP A 81 6.56 10.23 4.17
CA ASP A 81 6.47 11.42 3.33
C ASP A 81 5.78 11.17 1.98
N SER A 82 4.72 10.35 1.99
CA SER A 82 3.87 10.08 0.84
C SER A 82 3.23 11.38 0.33
N GLY A 83 3.07 11.50 -0.99
CA GLY A 83 2.40 12.63 -1.62
C GLY A 83 0.93 12.67 -1.26
N GLU A 84 0.18 11.67 -1.72
CA GLU A 84 -1.27 11.54 -1.57
C GLU A 84 -1.66 10.41 -0.61
N CYS A 85 -1.04 9.23 -0.75
CA CYS A 85 -1.44 8.04 0.00
C CYS A 85 -0.27 7.12 0.36
N GLY A 86 -0.25 6.57 1.57
CA GLY A 86 0.74 5.57 1.95
C GLY A 86 0.49 4.23 1.26
N ILE A 87 -0.70 3.66 1.49
CA ILE A 87 -1.14 2.38 0.87
C ILE A 87 -2.51 2.56 0.24
N LEU A 88 -2.64 2.27 -1.04
CA LEU A 88 -3.85 2.46 -1.82
C LEU A 88 -4.33 1.15 -2.44
N PHE A 89 -5.53 0.71 -2.08
CA PHE A 89 -6.30 -0.23 -2.91
C PHE A 89 -7.12 0.59 -3.90
N ARG A 90 -6.76 0.48 -5.18
CA ARG A 90 -7.41 1.27 -6.24
C ARG A 90 -8.78 0.70 -6.58
N GLU A 91 -9.69 1.59 -6.92
CA GLU A 91 -10.99 1.22 -7.46
C GLU A 91 -10.81 0.40 -8.74
N GLU A 92 -11.59 -0.69 -8.83
CA GLU A 92 -11.62 -1.59 -9.96
C GLU A 92 -13.03 -2.14 -10.16
N ARG A 93 -13.29 -2.69 -11.36
CA ARG A 93 -14.53 -3.44 -11.61
C ARG A 93 -14.55 -4.69 -10.73
N GLU A 94 -15.73 -5.16 -10.34
CA GLU A 94 -15.93 -6.25 -9.36
C GLU A 94 -14.98 -7.45 -9.55
N ARG A 95 -14.88 -7.97 -10.77
CA ARG A 95 -14.02 -9.12 -11.11
C ARG A 95 -12.51 -8.87 -10.91
N PHE A 96 -12.09 -7.60 -10.85
CA PHE A 96 -10.71 -7.15 -10.74
C PHE A 96 -10.34 -6.58 -9.37
N THR A 97 -11.28 -6.59 -8.43
CA THR A 97 -11.04 -6.14 -7.06
C THR A 97 -10.04 -7.04 -6.33
N ALA A 98 -9.18 -6.45 -5.52
CA ALA A 98 -8.20 -7.18 -4.73
C ALA A 98 -8.84 -7.75 -3.46
N THR A 99 -8.59 -9.01 -3.15
CA THR A 99 -9.17 -9.67 -1.96
C THR A 99 -8.18 -10.50 -1.15
N GLY A 100 -8.47 -10.74 0.13
CA GLY A 100 -7.66 -11.58 1.01
C GLY A 100 -6.28 -11.01 1.36
N ASN A 101 -5.99 -9.76 1.00
CA ASN A 101 -4.70 -9.15 1.33
C ASN A 101 -4.65 -8.80 2.80
N LYS A 102 -3.44 -8.86 3.36
CA LYS A 102 -3.16 -8.48 4.73
C LYS A 102 -2.14 -7.36 4.75
N ILE A 103 -2.53 -6.24 5.35
CA ILE A 103 -1.69 -5.07 5.55
C ILE A 103 -1.43 -4.99 7.04
N GLU A 104 -0.22 -5.37 7.48
CA GLU A 104 0.07 -5.45 8.91
C GLU A 104 1.41 -4.87 9.37
N GLU A 105 1.47 -4.38 10.60
CA GLU A 105 2.75 -4.00 11.24
C GLU A 105 3.57 -3.00 10.41
N ASN A 106 2.94 -2.26 9.49
CA ASN A 106 3.59 -1.19 8.74
C ASN A 106 3.58 0.10 9.56
N ILE A 107 4.61 0.91 9.36
CA ILE A 107 4.68 2.28 9.87
C ILE A 107 4.46 3.21 8.68
N ILE A 108 3.40 4.01 8.73
CA ILE A 108 3.08 5.02 7.73
C ILE A 108 3.18 6.37 8.42
N LYS A 109 4.04 7.25 7.90
CA LYS A 109 4.32 8.54 8.52
C LYS A 109 4.28 9.68 7.51
N ASN A 110 3.55 10.74 7.86
CA ASN A 110 3.42 12.01 7.13
C ASN A 110 2.86 11.86 5.71
N ILE A 111 1.69 12.45 5.48
CA ILE A 111 1.09 12.58 4.15
C ILE A 111 1.14 14.05 3.73
N LYS A 112 1.69 14.37 2.56
CA LYS A 112 1.93 15.76 2.14
C LYS A 112 0.66 16.46 1.67
N LEU A 113 -0.21 15.75 0.97
CA LEU A 113 -1.45 16.30 0.44
C LEU A 113 -2.40 16.65 1.60
N LYS A 114 -3.00 17.84 1.55
CA LYS A 114 -3.85 18.37 2.63
C LYS A 114 -5.09 17.51 2.93
N ASN A 115 -5.61 16.81 1.93
CA ASN A 115 -6.71 15.86 2.03
C ASN A 115 -6.27 14.41 1.74
N GLY A 116 -4.98 14.14 1.93
CA GLY A 116 -4.38 12.82 1.70
C GLY A 116 -4.80 11.78 2.74
N THR A 117 -4.35 10.53 2.55
CA THR A 117 -4.78 9.41 3.39
C THR A 117 -3.61 8.51 3.77
N GLY A 118 -3.59 7.97 4.99
CA GLY A 118 -2.61 6.95 5.37
C GLY A 118 -2.80 5.66 4.56
N ILE A 119 -3.99 5.06 4.70
CA ILE A 119 -4.43 3.88 3.91
C ILE A 119 -5.79 4.16 3.29
N SER A 120 -5.93 3.97 1.98
CA SER A 120 -7.19 4.17 1.26
C SER A 120 -7.65 2.87 0.61
N ILE A 121 -8.91 2.50 0.86
CA ILE A 121 -9.59 1.36 0.24
C ILE A 121 -10.74 1.87 -0.62
N GLN A 122 -10.59 1.78 -1.95
CA GLN A 122 -11.55 2.36 -2.89
C GLN A 122 -12.44 1.32 -3.57
N GLY A 123 -13.54 1.81 -4.16
CA GLY A 123 -14.43 1.04 -5.03
C GLY A 123 -15.09 -0.14 -4.33
N LEU A 124 -15.10 -1.28 -5.02
CA LEU A 124 -15.70 -2.55 -4.58
C LEU A 124 -14.71 -3.47 -3.84
N THR A 125 -13.54 -2.96 -3.42
CA THR A 125 -12.49 -3.76 -2.77
C THR A 125 -13.00 -4.41 -1.48
N GLN A 126 -12.84 -5.72 -1.31
CA GLN A 126 -13.43 -6.45 -0.18
C GLN A 126 -12.57 -7.61 0.33
N GLY A 127 -12.80 -8.00 1.58
CA GLY A 127 -12.18 -9.20 2.18
C GLY A 127 -10.70 -9.03 2.55
N ASN A 128 -10.23 -7.81 2.76
CA ASN A 128 -8.85 -7.54 3.14
C ASN A 128 -8.75 -7.22 4.64
N GLU A 129 -7.58 -7.49 5.24
CA GLU A 129 -7.29 -7.19 6.64
C GLU A 129 -6.28 -6.05 6.76
N ILE A 130 -6.65 -4.98 7.46
CA ILE A 130 -5.76 -3.88 7.84
C ILE A 130 -5.56 -3.94 9.34
N CYS A 131 -4.37 -4.38 9.79
CA CYS A 131 -4.18 -4.65 11.21
C CYS A 131 -2.81 -4.28 11.79
N LYS A 132 -2.78 -3.81 13.04
CA LYS A 132 -1.53 -3.54 13.76
C LYS A 132 -0.58 -2.57 13.05
N ASN A 133 -1.08 -1.71 12.16
CA ASN A 133 -0.28 -0.67 11.55
C ASN A 133 -0.19 0.55 12.48
N GLU A 134 0.93 1.25 12.42
CA GLU A 134 1.10 2.57 13.03
C GLU A 134 1.01 3.63 11.94
N ILE A 135 -0.01 4.49 12.01
CA ILE A 135 -0.29 5.53 11.01
C ILE A 135 -0.21 6.88 11.72
N LEU A 136 0.83 7.65 11.43
CA LEU A 136 1.22 8.83 12.18
C LEU A 136 1.31 10.05 11.25
N GLU A 137 0.64 11.13 11.60
CA GLU A 137 0.81 12.44 10.97
C GLU A 137 1.36 13.42 12.01
N ASP A 138 2.59 13.88 11.82
CA ASP A 138 3.24 14.82 12.73
C ASP A 138 3.11 16.29 12.27
N GLY A 139 2.59 16.52 11.06
CA GLY A 139 2.38 17.85 10.48
C GLY A 139 0.97 18.40 10.70
N GLU A 140 0.55 19.28 9.80
CA GLU A 140 -0.81 19.83 9.84
C GLU A 140 -1.85 18.73 9.57
N LYS A 141 -2.76 18.59 10.54
CA LYS A 141 -3.89 17.67 10.55
C LYS A 141 -4.79 17.82 9.30
N ASN A 142 -5.03 19.07 8.86
CA ASN A 142 -5.84 19.44 7.67
C ASN A 142 -7.11 18.55 7.52
N GLU A 143 -7.45 18.12 6.30
CA GLU A 143 -8.56 17.20 6.00
C GLU A 143 -8.04 15.75 5.79
N LYS A 144 -6.88 15.42 6.36
CA LYS A 144 -6.23 14.13 6.14
C LYS A 144 -6.92 13.04 6.94
N VAL A 145 -7.03 11.85 6.38
CA VAL A 145 -7.65 10.70 7.05
C VAL A 145 -6.63 9.59 7.30
N GLY A 146 -6.66 8.96 8.46
CA GLY A 146 -5.78 7.82 8.74
C GLY A 146 -6.08 6.62 7.84
N ILE A 147 -7.31 6.11 7.90
CA ILE A 147 -7.82 5.06 7.01
C ILE A 147 -9.14 5.52 6.37
N ARG A 148 -9.19 5.60 5.05
CA ARG A 148 -10.42 5.91 4.29
C ARG A 148 -10.93 4.66 3.58
N ILE A 149 -12.24 4.40 3.65
CA ILE A 149 -12.87 3.21 3.07
C ILE A 149 -14.12 3.63 2.30
N ALA A 150 -14.14 3.38 1.00
CA ALA A 150 -15.34 3.59 0.19
C ALA A 150 -16.52 2.80 0.77
N LYS A 151 -17.72 3.37 0.75
CA LYS A 151 -18.96 2.77 1.23
C LYS A 151 -19.31 1.44 0.54
N MET A 152 -18.81 1.27 -0.69
CA MET A 152 -18.95 0.04 -1.47
C MET A 152 -17.87 -1.01 -1.15
N ALA A 153 -16.78 -0.64 -0.47
CA ALA A 153 -15.67 -1.50 -0.08
C ALA A 153 -15.98 -2.27 1.22
N GLN A 154 -17.00 -3.11 1.17
CA GLN A 154 -17.52 -3.85 2.32
C GLN A 154 -16.62 -5.03 2.71
N ASN A 155 -16.87 -5.63 3.88
CA ASN A 155 -16.18 -6.82 4.37
C ASN A 155 -14.65 -6.70 4.49
N ASN A 156 -14.11 -5.49 4.65
CA ASN A 156 -12.73 -5.28 5.04
C ASN A 156 -12.63 -5.19 6.57
N PHE A 157 -11.58 -5.79 7.13
CA PHE A 157 -11.40 -5.91 8.58
C PHE A 157 -10.33 -4.93 9.06
N ILE A 158 -10.72 -3.92 9.82
CA ILE A 158 -9.81 -2.94 10.43
C ILE A 158 -9.65 -3.28 11.91
N LYS A 159 -8.45 -3.71 12.34
CA LYS A 159 -8.24 -4.18 13.73
C LYS A 159 -6.90 -3.73 14.31
N ASN A 160 -6.90 -3.22 15.54
CA ASN A 160 -5.69 -2.92 16.31
C ASN A 160 -4.69 -1.97 15.61
N ASN A 161 -5.13 -1.08 14.73
CA ASN A 161 -4.27 -0.05 14.16
C ASN A 161 -4.13 1.11 15.16
N LYS A 162 -2.95 1.72 15.22
CA LYS A 162 -2.70 2.93 16.01
C LYS A 162 -2.62 4.11 15.06
N ILE A 163 -3.60 5.01 15.15
CA ILE A 163 -3.72 6.17 14.27
C ILE A 163 -3.59 7.43 15.12
N LYS A 164 -2.78 8.39 14.68
CA LYS A 164 -2.58 9.65 15.40
C LYS A 164 -2.28 10.79 14.43
N GLY A 165 -2.83 11.97 14.72
CA GLY A 165 -2.48 13.22 14.03
C GLY A 165 -3.31 13.54 12.78
N PHE A 166 -4.30 12.71 12.44
CA PHE A 166 -5.19 12.89 11.29
C PHE A 166 -6.48 13.64 11.67
N ALA A 167 -7.13 14.28 10.67
CA ALA A 167 -8.46 14.92 10.76
C ALA A 167 -9.45 13.97 11.44
N GLU A 168 -9.53 12.79 10.84
CA GLU A 168 -10.28 11.63 11.28
C GLU A 168 -9.39 10.40 11.22
N ASP A 169 -9.50 9.53 12.22
CA ASP A 169 -8.70 8.31 12.26
C ASP A 169 -9.20 7.32 11.20
N ILE A 170 -10.52 7.14 11.10
CA ILE A 170 -11.18 6.26 10.13
C ILE A 170 -12.40 6.96 9.56
N MET A 171 -12.51 7.01 8.23
CA MET A 171 -13.64 7.59 7.49
C MET A 171 -14.23 6.55 6.53
N ILE A 172 -15.56 6.51 6.43
CA ILE A 172 -16.28 5.73 5.43
C ILE A 172 -17.08 6.70 4.54
N ASP A 173 -16.83 6.68 3.23
CA ASP A 173 -17.41 7.60 2.22
C ASP A 173 -18.34 6.92 1.20
#